data_AF-A0A3G6N246-F1
#
_entry.id   AF-A0A3G6N246-F1
#
_cell.length_a   1.000
_cell.length_b   1.000
_cell.length_c   1.000
_cell.angle_alpha   90.00
_cell.angle_beta   90.00
_cell.angle_gamma   90.00
#
_symmetry.space_group_name_H-M   'P 1'
#
loop_
_entity.id
_entity.type
_entity.pdbx_description
1 polymer ?
#
loop_
_entity_poly.entity_id
_entity_poly.type
_entity_poly.pdbx_seq_one_letter_code
_entity_poly.pdbx_strand_id
1 'polypeptide(L)'
;MMKKSILITALLISVYSFSQDLGKERYESENYSISMPDTWKATDDEGIVNIFPTNEIGAITISEYHNLDLPKTDVKKFILALYNSPDEEKKVKNTGSKKGYSEYQYEYFDEKEKLFWVTKLYQKDKDIFLVSINCQQKHWNGNYMKVFNEAFESFKIKK
;
A
#
# COMPACT_ATOMS: atom_id res chain seq x y z
N MET A 1 -32.28 23.13 -60.31
CA MET A 1 -31.16 22.19 -60.09
C MET A 1 -30.93 22.12 -58.58
N MET A 2 -31.48 21.10 -57.91
CA MET A 2 -31.34 20.89 -56.46
C MET A 2 -31.01 19.43 -56.23
N LYS A 3 -29.96 19.16 -55.45
CA LYS A 3 -30.00 18.22 -54.34
C LYS A 3 -28.86 18.54 -53.38
N LYS A 4 -29.27 18.65 -52.11
CA LYS A 4 -28.48 18.90 -50.91
C LYS A 4 -27.57 17.70 -50.63
N SER A 5 -26.54 17.93 -49.80
CA SER A 5 -26.09 17.10 -48.66
C SER A 5 -24.56 16.99 -48.61
N ILE A 6 -23.86 16.88 -47.48
CA ILE A 6 -24.11 16.99 -46.04
C ILE A 6 -22.69 17.15 -45.44
N LEU A 7 -22.59 17.96 -44.38
CA LEU A 7 -21.44 18.14 -43.51
C LEU A 7 -21.08 16.82 -42.81
N ILE A 8 -19.81 16.38 -42.77
CA ILE A 8 -19.35 15.40 -41.75
C ILE A 8 -17.98 15.79 -41.20
N THR A 9 -18.02 16.55 -40.11
CA THR A 9 -16.97 16.65 -39.10
C THR A 9 -17.04 15.38 -38.26
N ALA A 10 -16.01 14.54 -38.26
CA ALA A 10 -15.84 13.49 -37.24
C ALA A 10 -14.41 12.93 -37.28
N LEU A 11 -13.51 13.52 -36.49
CA LEU A 11 -12.33 12.80 -36.01
C LEU A 11 -12.10 13.12 -34.53
N LEU A 12 -13.10 12.77 -33.71
CA LEU A 12 -12.88 12.52 -32.29
C LEU A 12 -12.59 11.03 -32.17
N ILE A 13 -11.34 10.65 -32.41
CA ILE A 13 -10.81 9.38 -31.91
C ILE A 13 -10.70 9.58 -30.40
N SER A 14 -11.79 9.28 -29.71
CA SER A 14 -11.75 9.01 -28.28
C SER A 14 -10.79 7.84 -28.09
N VAL A 15 -9.55 8.15 -27.73
CA VAL A 15 -8.69 7.23 -27.00
C VAL A 15 -9.41 6.96 -25.68
N TYR A 16 -10.33 6.00 -25.72
CA TYR A 16 -10.80 5.33 -24.53
C TYR A 16 -9.58 4.62 -23.97
N SER A 17 -8.89 5.31 -23.06
CA SER A 17 -7.96 4.66 -22.15
C SER A 17 -8.77 3.61 -21.41
N PHE A 18 -8.66 2.35 -21.86
CA PHE A 18 -9.04 1.20 -21.07
C PHE A 18 -8.14 1.19 -19.84
N SER A 19 -8.54 1.92 -18.80
CA SER A 19 -8.16 1.55 -17.45
C SER A 19 -8.78 0.17 -17.25
N GLN A 20 -7.99 -0.89 -17.41
CA GLN A 20 -8.38 -2.20 -16.93
C GLN A 20 -8.54 -2.03 -15.41
N ASP A 21 -9.77 -1.79 -14.96
CA ASP A 21 -10.12 -1.95 -13.55
C ASP A 21 -9.91 -3.44 -13.29
N LEU A 22 -8.71 -3.78 -12.81
CA LEU A 22 -8.42 -5.13 -12.36
C LEU A 22 -9.52 -5.48 -11.36
N GLY A 23 -10.12 -6.67 -11.50
CA GLY A 23 -11.14 -7.09 -10.55
C GLY A 23 -10.60 -6.94 -9.13
N LYS A 24 -11.46 -6.51 -8.21
CA LYS A 24 -11.05 -6.27 -6.82
C LYS A 24 -11.54 -7.42 -5.96
N GLU A 25 -10.61 -8.07 -5.30
CA GLU A 25 -10.85 -8.96 -4.18
C GLU A 25 -10.61 -8.22 -2.87
N ARG A 26 -11.13 -8.75 -1.78
CA ARG A 26 -10.98 -8.18 -0.45
C ARG A 26 -10.52 -9.24 0.52
N TYR A 27 -9.33 -9.05 1.06
CA TYR A 27 -8.85 -9.82 2.19
C TYR A 27 -9.53 -9.33 3.47
N GLU A 28 -10.09 -10.26 4.23
CA GLU A 28 -10.84 -10.00 5.45
C GLU A 28 -10.22 -10.76 6.63
N SER A 29 -9.75 -10.02 7.64
CA SER A 29 -9.34 -10.54 8.95
C SER A 29 -10.38 -10.16 10.00
N GLU A 30 -10.26 -10.64 11.23
CA GLU A 30 -11.14 -10.21 12.33
C GLU A 30 -11.04 -8.69 12.61
N ASN A 31 -9.81 -8.15 12.60
CA ASN A 31 -9.54 -6.80 13.08
C ASN A 31 -9.27 -5.78 11.96
N TYR A 32 -9.02 -6.25 10.73
CA TYR A 32 -8.77 -5.37 9.59
C TYR A 32 -9.26 -5.98 8.28
N SER A 33 -9.09 -5.20 7.22
CA SER A 33 -9.42 -5.59 5.86
C SER A 33 -8.58 -4.79 4.87
N ILE A 34 -8.37 -5.34 3.69
CA ILE A 34 -7.63 -4.67 2.61
C ILE A 34 -8.17 -5.16 1.27
N SER A 35 -8.27 -4.27 0.30
CA SER A 35 -8.69 -4.60 -1.06
C SER A 35 -7.44 -4.81 -1.92
N MET A 36 -7.47 -5.82 -2.78
CA MET A 36 -6.35 -6.20 -3.63
C MET A 36 -6.87 -6.56 -5.03
N PRO A 37 -6.04 -6.51 -6.07
CA PRO A 37 -6.38 -7.11 -7.36
C PRO A 37 -6.70 -8.61 -7.20
N ASP A 38 -7.69 -9.11 -7.91
CA ASP A 38 -8.09 -10.52 -7.98
C ASP A 38 -6.99 -11.45 -8.54
N THR A 39 -6.01 -10.87 -9.22
CA THR A 39 -4.81 -11.54 -9.71
C THR A 39 -3.72 -11.70 -8.64
N TRP A 40 -3.90 -11.11 -7.46
CA TRP A 40 -2.94 -11.23 -6.35
C TRP A 40 -3.31 -12.41 -5.46
N LYS A 41 -2.32 -12.89 -4.71
CA LYS A 41 -2.49 -13.92 -3.69
C LYS A 41 -2.34 -13.31 -2.31
N ALA A 42 -3.03 -13.90 -1.33
CA ALA A 42 -2.83 -13.63 0.08
C ALA A 42 -2.46 -14.92 0.81
N THR A 43 -1.42 -14.88 1.63
CA THR A 43 -1.05 -15.96 2.58
C THR A 43 -1.02 -15.41 4.00
N ASP A 44 -1.25 -16.28 4.98
CA ASP A 44 -1.09 -15.98 6.40
C ASP A 44 -0.04 -16.95 6.95
N ASP A 45 1.14 -16.39 7.24
CA ASP A 45 2.31 -17.13 7.71
C ASP A 45 2.55 -16.72 9.17
N GLU A 46 1.95 -17.49 10.09
CA GLU A 46 2.06 -17.29 11.55
C GLU A 46 1.58 -15.90 12.03
N GLY A 47 0.51 -15.36 11.43
CA GLY A 47 -0.07 -14.07 11.80
C GLY A 47 0.53 -12.89 11.03
N ILE A 48 1.47 -13.15 10.11
CA ILE A 48 1.94 -12.17 9.12
C ILE A 48 1.25 -12.46 7.80
N VAL A 49 0.38 -11.55 7.39
CA VAL A 49 -0.33 -11.66 6.13
C VAL A 49 0.52 -11.05 5.01
N ASN A 50 0.76 -11.84 3.97
CA ASN A 50 1.50 -11.43 2.78
C ASN A 50 0.56 -11.38 1.59
N ILE A 51 0.44 -10.22 0.95
CA ILE A 51 -0.39 -10.01 -0.24
C ILE A 51 0.49 -9.58 -1.41
N PHE A 52 0.53 -10.37 -2.49
CA PHE A 52 1.51 -10.18 -3.55
C PHE A 52 0.97 -10.55 -4.93
N PRO A 53 1.45 -9.90 -6.01
CA PRO A 53 1.19 -10.32 -7.37
C PRO A 53 1.80 -11.71 -7.63
N THR A 54 1.20 -12.48 -8.54
CA THR A 54 1.66 -13.84 -8.90
C THR A 54 3.09 -13.94 -9.43
N ASN A 55 3.69 -12.83 -9.85
CA ASN A 55 5.08 -12.77 -10.30
C ASN A 55 6.07 -12.39 -9.17
N GLU A 56 5.58 -12.23 -7.93
CA GLU A 56 6.38 -12.13 -6.71
C GLU A 56 7.43 -11.00 -6.72
N ILE A 57 7.12 -9.91 -7.42
CA ILE A 57 8.01 -8.73 -7.55
C ILE A 57 8.05 -7.83 -6.30
N GLY A 58 7.21 -8.14 -5.32
CA GLY A 58 6.98 -7.38 -4.09
C GLY A 58 5.76 -7.90 -3.34
N ALA A 59 5.48 -7.33 -2.17
CA ALA A 59 4.32 -7.69 -1.36
C ALA A 59 3.84 -6.50 -0.50
N ILE A 60 2.57 -6.53 -0.11
CA ILE A 60 2.07 -5.86 1.08
C ILE A 60 2.11 -6.86 2.22
N THR A 61 2.80 -6.52 3.30
CA THR A 61 2.82 -7.31 4.54
C THR A 61 2.01 -6.61 5.60
N ILE A 62 1.23 -7.37 6.37
CA ILE A 62 0.43 -6.87 7.50
C ILE A 62 0.74 -7.74 8.71
N SER A 63 1.17 -7.11 9.80
CA SER A 63 1.32 -7.75 11.10
C SER A 63 0.55 -6.98 12.16
N GLU A 64 -0.07 -7.72 13.07
CA GLU A 64 -0.84 -7.20 14.19
C GLU A 64 -0.18 -7.64 15.49
N TYR A 65 0.04 -6.69 16.39
CA TYR A 65 0.62 -6.93 17.70
C TYR A 65 -0.36 -6.46 18.77
N HIS A 66 -0.65 -7.35 19.72
CA HIS A 66 -1.46 -7.06 20.89
C HIS A 66 -0.59 -7.09 22.14
N ASN A 67 -0.85 -6.16 23.06
CA ASN A 67 -0.10 -6.03 24.31
C ASN A 67 1.38 -5.67 24.14
N LEU A 68 1.77 -5.07 23.02
CA LEU A 68 3.13 -4.56 22.81
C LEU A 68 3.27 -3.18 23.49
N ASP A 69 4.07 -3.13 24.54
CA ASP A 69 4.33 -1.92 25.31
C ASP A 69 5.38 -1.04 24.62
N LEU A 70 4.98 -0.39 23.52
CA LEU A 70 5.82 0.54 22.77
C LEU A 70 5.44 1.99 23.14
N PRO A 71 6.28 2.74 23.88
CA PRO A 71 5.98 4.14 24.17
C PRO A 71 5.81 4.96 22.90
N LYS A 72 4.83 5.87 22.86
CA LYS A 72 4.60 6.77 21.71
C LYS A 72 5.86 7.57 21.29
N THR A 73 6.74 7.85 22.24
CA THR A 73 8.02 8.54 22.04
C THR A 73 9.06 7.70 21.29
N ASP A 74 8.91 6.38 21.26
CA ASP A 74 9.87 5.46 20.65
C ASP A 74 9.37 4.85 19.34
N VAL A 75 8.10 5.09 18.94
CA VAL A 75 7.52 4.55 17.71
C VAL A 75 8.36 4.88 16.47
N LYS A 76 8.88 6.11 16.38
CA LYS A 76 9.70 6.51 15.23
C LYS A 76 11.02 5.74 15.19
N LYS A 77 11.68 5.55 16.33
CA LYS A 77 12.89 4.73 16.45
C LYS A 77 12.61 3.27 16.12
N PHE A 78 11.50 2.75 16.60
CA PHE A 78 11.04 1.39 16.29
C PHE A 78 10.91 1.19 14.77
N ILE A 79 10.23 2.11 14.06
CA ILE A 79 10.07 2.03 12.61
C ILE A 79 11.42 2.08 11.88
N LEU A 80 12.35 2.94 12.30
CA LEU A 80 13.69 3.01 11.70
C LEU A 80 14.50 1.72 11.93
N ALA A 81 14.36 1.13 13.12
CA ALA A 81 15.05 -0.10 13.50
C ALA A 81 14.60 -1.32 12.66
N LEU A 82 13.36 -1.36 12.17
CA LEU A 82 12.89 -2.42 11.26
C LEU A 82 13.76 -2.55 10.01
N TYR A 83 14.41 -1.47 9.60
CA TYR A 83 15.20 -1.38 8.37
C TYR A 83 16.70 -1.19 8.62
N ASN A 84 17.14 -1.18 9.89
CA ASN A 84 18.48 -0.71 10.27
C ASN A 84 18.82 0.65 9.63
N SER A 85 17.83 1.54 9.54
CA SER A 85 17.96 2.77 8.77
C SER A 85 18.92 3.76 9.45
N PRO A 86 19.83 4.40 8.70
CA PRO A 86 20.69 5.47 9.21
C PRO A 86 19.96 6.82 9.31
N ASP A 87 18.69 6.89 8.87
CA ASP A 87 17.92 8.12 8.89
C ASP A 87 17.61 8.59 10.32
N GLU A 88 17.45 9.91 10.47
CA GLU A 88 16.95 10.51 11.70
C GLU A 88 15.43 10.36 11.84
N GLU A 89 14.91 10.35 13.08
CA GLU A 89 13.47 10.22 13.39
C GLU A 89 12.56 11.22 12.65
N LYS A 90 13.06 12.39 12.25
CA LYS A 90 12.31 13.37 11.46
C LYS A 90 11.85 12.85 10.10
N LYS A 91 12.48 11.80 9.58
CA LYS A 91 12.09 11.11 8.34
C LYS A 91 10.82 10.28 8.51
N VAL A 92 10.54 9.81 9.73
CA VAL A 92 9.28 9.17 10.07
C VAL A 92 8.23 10.25 10.35
N LYS A 93 7.22 10.32 9.49
CA LYS A 93 6.13 11.30 9.56
C LYS A 93 5.03 10.76 10.47
N ASN A 94 4.47 11.60 11.33
CA ASN A 94 3.17 11.33 11.93
C ASN A 94 2.13 11.94 10.98
N THR A 95 1.26 11.10 10.41
CA THR A 95 0.30 11.50 9.38
C THR A 95 -1.10 11.77 9.94
N GLY A 96 -1.26 11.69 11.27
CA GLY A 96 -2.49 12.01 11.98
C GLY A 96 -3.03 10.80 12.74
N SER A 97 -4.34 10.59 12.65
CA SER A 97 -4.99 9.48 13.34
C SER A 97 -6.13 8.87 12.52
N LYS A 98 -6.34 7.57 12.67
CA LYS A 98 -7.39 6.78 12.01
C LYS A 98 -8.04 5.88 13.05
N LYS A 99 -9.34 6.05 13.31
CA LYS A 99 -10.10 5.28 14.33
C LYS A 99 -9.45 5.28 15.74
N GLY A 100 -8.83 6.39 16.13
CA GLY A 100 -8.16 6.52 17.42
C GLY A 100 -6.74 5.92 17.45
N TYR A 101 -6.28 5.27 16.37
CA TYR A 101 -4.88 4.93 16.20
C TYR A 101 -4.10 6.15 15.71
N SER A 102 -2.97 6.45 16.32
CA SER A 102 -1.98 7.36 15.74
C SER A 102 -1.31 6.69 14.55
N GLU A 103 -1.16 7.41 13.43
CA GLU A 103 -0.58 6.89 12.20
C GLU A 103 0.81 7.48 11.96
N TYR A 104 1.74 6.60 11.63
CA TYR A 104 3.11 6.96 11.29
C TYR A 104 3.47 6.37 9.93
N GLN A 105 4.17 7.12 9.09
CA GLN A 105 4.60 6.67 7.77
C GLN A 105 6.10 6.87 7.60
N TYR A 106 6.75 5.88 6.99
CA TYR A 106 8.15 5.94 6.63
C TYR A 106 8.39 5.30 5.26
N GLU A 107 9.18 5.98 4.45
CA GLU A 107 9.63 5.51 3.15
C GLU A 107 11.13 5.24 3.21
N TYR A 108 11.54 4.04 2.79
CA TYR A 108 12.94 3.61 2.82
C TYR A 108 13.35 3.01 1.48
N PHE A 109 14.59 3.19 1.08
CA PHE A 109 15.17 2.50 -0.07
C PHE A 109 16.37 1.69 0.41
N ASP A 110 16.26 0.37 0.33
CA ASP A 110 17.36 -0.53 0.61
C ASP A 110 18.29 -0.59 -0.61
N GLU A 111 19.43 0.09 -0.51
CA GLU A 111 20.41 0.12 -1.61
C GLU A 111 21.08 -1.23 -1.88
N LYS A 112 21.17 -2.11 -0.88
CA LYS A 112 21.82 -3.42 -0.99
C LYS A 112 20.90 -4.40 -1.71
N GLU A 113 19.65 -4.47 -1.28
CA GLU A 113 18.65 -5.38 -1.84
C GLU A 113 17.88 -4.78 -3.03
N LYS A 114 18.06 -3.48 -3.31
CA LYS A 114 17.33 -2.73 -4.36
C LYS A 114 15.81 -2.84 -4.17
N LEU A 115 15.34 -2.61 -2.93
CA LEU A 115 13.94 -2.71 -2.53
C LEU A 115 13.39 -1.37 -2.00
N PHE A 116 12.17 -1.03 -2.38
CA PHE A 116 11.43 0.09 -1.83
C PHE A 116 10.51 -0.32 -0.67
N TRP A 117 10.78 0.35 0.45
CA TRP A 117 10.12 0.56 1.74
C TRP A 117 8.86 1.43 1.77
N VAL A 118 7.65 0.87 1.68
CA VAL A 118 6.30 1.41 2.00
C VAL A 118 5.73 1.26 3.41
N THR A 119 6.17 1.89 4.51
CA THR A 119 5.65 1.52 5.86
C THR A 119 4.60 2.48 6.42
N LYS A 120 3.50 1.92 6.93
CA LYS A 120 2.57 2.58 7.85
C LYS A 120 2.43 1.79 9.15
N LEU A 121 2.56 2.48 10.27
CA LEU A 121 2.31 1.94 11.60
C LEU A 121 1.12 2.67 12.22
N TYR A 122 0.13 1.91 12.66
CA TYR A 122 -1.02 2.39 13.41
C TYR A 122 -0.90 1.94 14.86
N GLN A 123 -0.89 2.87 15.80
CA GLN A 123 -0.79 2.57 17.23
C GLN A 123 -1.97 3.12 18.03
N LYS A 124 -2.60 2.26 18.85
CA LYS A 124 -3.56 2.65 19.87
C LYS A 124 -3.25 1.85 21.14
N ASP A 125 -2.84 2.54 22.19
CA ASP A 125 -2.38 1.93 23.43
C ASP A 125 -1.31 0.85 23.17
N LYS A 126 -1.60 -0.42 23.46
CA LYS A 126 -0.70 -1.57 23.24
C LYS A 126 -1.03 -2.38 21.98
N ASP A 127 -1.95 -1.88 21.15
CA ASP A 127 -2.32 -2.48 19.88
C ASP A 127 -1.62 -1.76 18.74
N ILE A 128 -0.93 -2.53 17.89
CA ILE A 128 -0.18 -2.03 16.74
C ILE A 128 -0.55 -2.81 15.49
N PHE A 129 -0.84 -2.10 14.41
CA PHE A 129 -0.80 -2.64 13.05
C PHE A 129 0.42 -2.08 12.34
N LEU A 130 1.24 -2.98 11.79
CA LEU A 130 2.34 -2.63 10.89
C LEU A 130 1.99 -3.12 9.50
N VAL A 131 1.85 -2.20 8.56
CA VAL A 131 1.50 -2.47 7.16
C VAL A 131 2.63 -1.94 6.30
N SER A 132 3.25 -2.80 5.48
CA SER A 132 4.40 -2.42 4.67
C SER A 132 4.28 -2.88 3.23
N ILE A 133 4.62 -2.04 2.27
CA ILE A 133 4.98 -2.48 0.91
C ILE A 133 6.47 -2.78 0.88
N ASN A 134 6.86 -3.91 0.30
CA ASN A 134 8.18 -4.08 -0.30
C ASN A 134 8.03 -4.30 -1.80
N CYS A 135 8.89 -3.68 -2.61
CA CYS A 135 8.88 -3.88 -4.05
C CYS A 135 10.26 -3.65 -4.66
N GLN A 136 10.65 -4.51 -5.60
CA GLN A 136 11.92 -4.40 -6.32
C GLN A 136 12.00 -3.06 -7.08
N GLN A 137 13.16 -2.39 -7.02
CA GLN A 137 13.39 -1.06 -7.61
C GLN A 137 12.97 -0.99 -9.08
N LYS A 138 13.31 -2.02 -9.87
CA LYS A 138 12.97 -2.11 -11.29
C LYS A 138 11.46 -2.18 -11.57
N HIS A 139 10.66 -2.54 -10.56
CA HIS A 139 9.21 -2.68 -10.64
C HIS A 139 8.46 -1.58 -9.88
N TRP A 140 9.14 -0.79 -9.06
CA TRP A 140 8.57 0.38 -8.37
C TRP A 140 8.48 1.60 -9.29
N ASN A 141 7.69 1.48 -10.36
CA ASN A 141 7.39 2.55 -11.30
C ASN A 141 6.03 2.34 -11.97
N GLY A 142 5.50 3.40 -12.58
CA GLY A 142 4.29 3.36 -13.41
C GLY A 142 3.11 2.65 -12.73
N ASN A 143 2.60 1.62 -13.41
CA ASN A 143 1.38 0.91 -12.99
C ASN A 143 1.55 0.09 -11.72
N TYR A 144 2.69 -0.57 -11.50
CA TYR A 144 2.87 -1.40 -10.31
C TYR A 144 2.89 -0.57 -9.04
N MET A 145 3.63 0.55 -9.03
CA MET A 145 3.63 1.48 -7.92
C MET A 145 2.21 1.99 -7.61
N LYS A 146 1.44 2.33 -8.65
CA LYS A 146 0.05 2.76 -8.52
C LYS A 146 -0.82 1.66 -7.87
N VAL A 147 -0.76 0.43 -8.38
CA VAL A 147 -1.59 -0.68 -7.87
C VAL A 147 -1.21 -1.06 -6.44
N PHE A 148 0.08 -1.11 -6.10
CA PHE A 148 0.54 -1.32 -4.73
C PHE A 148 0.02 -0.23 -3.80
N ASN A 149 0.13 1.05 -4.17
CA ASN A 149 -0.38 2.14 -3.36
C ASN A 149 -1.91 2.11 -3.22
N GLU A 150 -2.65 1.79 -4.28
CA GLU A 150 -4.11 1.67 -4.22
C GLU A 150 -4.55 0.56 -3.26
N ALA A 151 -3.90 -0.61 -3.32
CA ALA A 151 -4.16 -1.70 -2.39
C ALA A 151 -3.77 -1.30 -0.95
N PHE A 152 -2.59 -0.74 -0.77
CA PHE A 152 -2.06 -0.32 0.54
C PHE A 152 -2.94 0.74 1.23
N GLU A 153 -3.38 1.76 0.51
CA GLU A 153 -4.27 2.80 1.04
C GLU A 153 -5.68 2.29 1.37
N SER A 154 -6.08 1.16 0.78
CA SER A 154 -7.37 0.53 1.08
C SER A 154 -7.40 -0.19 2.45
N PHE A 155 -6.25 -0.33 3.12
CA PHE A 155 -6.17 -0.92 4.46
C PHE A 155 -7.10 -0.21 5.44
N LYS A 156 -7.96 -0.99 6.10
CA LYS A 156 -8.98 -0.50 7.01
C LYS A 156 -9.06 -1.36 8.26
N ILE A 157 -8.70 -0.75 9.39
CA ILE A 157 -8.94 -1.28 10.74
C ILE A 157 -10.46 -1.31 10.99
N LYS A 158 -10.98 -2.43 11.49
CA LYS A 158 -12.40 -2.65 11.76
C LYS A 158 -12.82 -2.15 13.13
N LYS A 159 -12.04 -2.48 14.16
CA LYS A 159 -12.32 -2.17 15.57
C LYS A 159 -11.59 -0.92 16.05
#